data_AF-A0A519KUV7-F1
#
_entry.id   AF-A0A519KUV7-F1
#
_cell.length_a   1.000
_cell.length_b   1.000
_cell.length_c   1.000
_cell.angle_alpha   90.00
_cell.angle_beta   90.00
_cell.angle_gamma   90.00
#
_symmetry.space_group_name_H-M   'P 1'
#
loop_
_entity.id
_entity.type
_entity.pdbx_description
1 polymer ?
#
loop_
_entity_poly.entity_id
_entity_poly.type
_entity_poly.pdbx_seq_one_letter_code
_entity_poly.pdbx_strand_id
1 'polypeptide(L)'
;MKDILLITPPFTQLNTPYPATAYIKGFLNTKEITSYQIDLGIEVILQLFSKEGIRHIFLEEIDISIISENSRRIFALREEYIKTIDQVILFLQNRNPTLARQICSMNFLPEASRFNQLDDMDFAFGNMGLQDKAKHLATLYLEDLSDYIVENVDSDFGFSRYAERLGKSANSFDELYQKLNGDHTFIDNITLKILHEKLELTQPKLVCFSVPFPGNLYSAFRCANFIKQHYPQIKTAMGGGFPNTELRELKDKRVFEFFDFITLDDGELPLELVYQNVCQAEALEATYKRTFFIENEEVTYK
;
A
#
# COMPACT_ATOMS: atom_id res chain seq x y z
N MET A 1 -12.76 -7.11 -20.38
CA MET A 1 -11.52 -7.73 -19.86
C MET A 1 -10.37 -6.82 -20.24
N LYS A 2 -9.44 -6.59 -19.31
CA LYS A 2 -8.22 -5.78 -19.55
C LYS A 2 -7.04 -6.74 -19.46
N ASP A 3 -6.09 -6.67 -20.38
CA ASP A 3 -5.01 -7.65 -20.41
C ASP A 3 -4.01 -7.45 -19.26
N ILE A 4 -3.84 -6.19 -18.82
CA ILE A 4 -2.89 -5.82 -17.77
C ILE A 4 -3.59 -5.11 -16.60
N LEU A 5 -3.26 -5.49 -15.37
CA LEU A 5 -3.59 -4.74 -14.15
C LEU A 5 -2.31 -4.15 -13.54
N LEU A 6 -2.23 -2.82 -13.49
CA LEU A 6 -1.12 -2.07 -12.90
C LEU A 6 -1.46 -1.70 -11.46
N ILE A 7 -0.58 -2.02 -10.52
CA ILE A 7 -0.81 -1.87 -9.08
C ILE A 7 0.29 -1.02 -8.47
N THR A 8 -0.09 0.07 -7.80
CA THR A 8 0.73 0.66 -6.74
C THR A 8 0.41 -0.09 -5.44
N PRO A 9 1.36 -0.85 -4.86
CA PRO A 9 1.13 -1.62 -3.65
C PRO A 9 0.93 -0.70 -2.43
N PRO A 10 0.31 -1.21 -1.34
CA PRO A 10 0.09 -0.43 -0.13
C PRO A 10 1.31 0.24 0.47
N PHE A 11 1.04 1.28 1.27
CA PHE A 11 2.01 2.03 2.09
C PHE A 11 3.02 2.88 1.32
N THR A 12 2.63 3.36 0.14
CA THR A 12 3.27 4.54 -0.46
C THR A 12 2.85 5.77 0.33
N GLN A 13 3.69 6.81 0.36
CA GLN A 13 3.35 8.06 1.05
C GLN A 13 2.04 8.65 0.48
N LEU A 14 0.98 8.68 1.29
CA LEU A 14 -0.35 9.10 0.84
C LEU A 14 -0.42 10.55 0.35
N ASN A 15 0.44 11.41 0.89
CA ASN A 15 0.53 12.82 0.53
C ASN A 15 1.42 13.07 -0.71
N THR A 16 2.18 12.08 -1.15
CA THR A 16 3.10 12.17 -2.30
C THR A 16 2.74 11.05 -3.28
N PRO A 17 1.71 11.24 -4.13
CA PRO A 17 1.28 10.18 -5.04
C PRO A 17 2.44 9.75 -5.94
N TYR A 18 2.60 8.45 -6.15
CA TYR A 18 3.61 7.88 -7.04
C TYR A 18 2.97 7.50 -8.39
N PRO A 19 3.05 8.37 -9.42
CA PRO A 19 2.26 8.26 -10.63
C PRO A 19 2.76 7.23 -11.65
N ALA A 20 3.75 6.38 -11.32
CA ALA A 20 4.38 5.47 -12.28
C ALA A 20 3.37 4.57 -13.00
N THR A 21 2.41 4.00 -12.28
CA THR A 21 1.38 3.15 -12.90
C THR A 21 0.45 3.93 -13.83
N ALA A 22 0.20 5.22 -13.57
CA ALA A 22 -0.55 6.09 -14.48
C ALA A 22 0.27 6.45 -15.74
N TYR A 23 1.58 6.68 -15.61
CA TYR A 23 2.48 6.91 -16.75
C TYR A 23 2.58 5.67 -17.65
N ILE A 24 2.81 4.49 -17.06
CA ILE A 24 2.86 3.21 -17.80
C ILE A 24 1.52 2.96 -18.51
N LYS A 25 0.38 3.22 -17.86
CA LYS A 25 -0.93 3.15 -18.52
C LYS A 25 -1.02 4.09 -19.72
N GLY A 26 -0.52 5.32 -19.59
CA GLY A 26 -0.44 6.28 -20.68
C GLY A 26 0.37 5.75 -21.86
N PHE A 27 1.57 5.21 -21.60
CA PHE A 27 2.41 4.58 -22.61
C PHE A 27 1.72 3.38 -23.29
N LEU A 28 1.15 2.45 -22.52
CA LEU A 28 0.46 1.28 -23.05
C LEU A 28 -0.73 1.65 -23.96
N ASN A 29 -1.43 2.74 -23.65
CA ASN A 29 -2.49 3.25 -24.53
C ASN A 29 -1.95 3.68 -25.91
N THR A 30 -0.73 4.23 -25.99
CA THR A 30 -0.10 4.57 -27.29
C THR A 30 0.24 3.35 -28.13
N LYS A 31 0.29 2.17 -27.50
CA LYS A 31 0.52 0.85 -28.10
C LYS A 31 -0.76 0.06 -28.31
N GLU A 32 -1.92 0.66 -28.03
CA GLU A 32 -3.23 0.01 -28.07
C GLU A 32 -3.35 -1.21 -27.13
N ILE A 33 -2.52 -1.27 -26.08
CA ILE A 33 -2.54 -2.33 -25.07
C ILE A 33 -3.49 -1.96 -23.95
N THR A 34 -4.49 -2.81 -23.70
CA THR A 34 -5.51 -2.52 -22.71
C THR A 34 -5.01 -2.75 -21.28
N SER A 35 -5.10 -1.72 -20.44
CA SER A 35 -4.72 -1.82 -19.03
C SER A 35 -5.71 -1.18 -18.07
N TYR A 36 -5.76 -1.69 -16.86
CA TYR A 36 -6.39 -1.09 -15.69
C TYR A 36 -5.32 -0.68 -14.68
N GLN A 37 -5.57 0.36 -13.89
CA GLN A 37 -4.63 0.84 -12.88
C GLN A 37 -5.38 1.06 -11.57
N ILE A 38 -4.75 0.65 -10.47
CA ILE A 38 -5.23 0.88 -9.11
C ILE A 38 -4.08 1.31 -8.21
N ASP A 39 -4.44 2.06 -7.17
CA ASP A 39 -3.58 2.32 -6.03
C ASP A 39 -4.15 1.57 -4.82
N LEU A 40 -3.56 0.41 -4.51
CA LEU A 40 -4.01 -0.39 -3.36
C LEU A 40 -3.71 0.31 -2.04
N GLY A 41 -2.72 1.20 -1.97
CA GLY A 41 -2.44 1.94 -0.74
C GLY A 41 -3.59 2.86 -0.36
N ILE A 42 -4.12 3.60 -1.35
CA ILE A 42 -5.29 4.46 -1.12
C ILE A 42 -6.51 3.61 -0.76
N GLU A 43 -6.78 2.53 -1.51
CA GLU A 43 -7.96 1.68 -1.27
C GLU A 43 -7.92 1.03 0.13
N VAL A 44 -6.77 0.51 0.55
CA VAL A 44 -6.57 -0.09 1.88
C VAL A 44 -6.75 0.95 2.99
N ILE A 45 -6.15 2.13 2.85
CA ILE A 45 -6.26 3.19 3.85
C ILE A 45 -7.69 3.69 3.97
N LEU A 46 -8.41 3.85 2.85
CA LEU A 46 -9.82 4.26 2.90
C LEU A 46 -10.71 3.18 3.53
N GLN A 47 -10.43 1.90 3.29
CA GLN A 47 -11.15 0.80 3.92
C GLN A 47 -10.86 0.74 5.43
N LEU A 48 -9.59 0.88 5.82
CA LEU A 48 -9.12 0.87 7.21
C LEU A 48 -9.72 2.03 8.02
N PHE A 49 -9.58 3.25 7.49
CA PHE A 49 -10.10 4.47 8.09
C PHE A 49 -11.53 4.78 7.62
N SER A 50 -12.38 3.77 7.63
CA SER A 50 -13.82 3.91 7.48
C SER A 50 -14.50 3.55 8.79
N LYS A 51 -15.77 3.95 8.95
CA LYS A 51 -16.58 3.52 10.10
C LYS A 51 -16.56 2.00 10.33
N GLU A 52 -16.61 1.22 9.26
CA GLU A 52 -16.56 -0.25 9.35
C GLU A 52 -15.15 -0.74 9.69
N GLY A 53 -14.11 -0.19 9.05
CA GLY A 53 -12.72 -0.56 9.33
C GLY A 53 -12.32 -0.28 10.78
N ILE A 54 -12.64 0.91 11.30
CA ILE A 54 -12.39 1.28 12.70
C ILE A 54 -13.21 0.40 13.66
N ARG A 55 -14.45 0.04 13.31
CA ARG A 55 -15.22 -0.91 14.12
C ARG A 55 -14.52 -2.26 14.22
N HIS A 56 -14.01 -2.77 13.09
CA HIS A 56 -13.27 -4.04 13.08
C HIS A 56 -12.00 -3.97 13.92
N ILE A 57 -11.23 -2.88 13.84
CA ILE A 57 -10.05 -2.65 14.71
C ILE A 57 -10.41 -2.76 16.19
N PHE A 58 -11.53 -2.18 16.62
CA PHE A 58 -11.95 -2.23 18.03
C PHE A 58 -12.61 -3.55 18.45
N LEU A 59 -12.89 -4.46 17.51
CA LEU A 59 -13.38 -5.80 17.80
C LEU A 59 -12.25 -6.81 18.03
N GLU A 60 -11.01 -6.49 17.68
CA GLU A 60 -9.86 -7.33 17.98
C GLU A 60 -9.74 -7.56 19.50
N GLU A 61 -9.47 -8.80 19.89
CA GLU A 61 -9.36 -9.17 21.30
C GLU A 61 -8.11 -8.56 21.93
N ILE A 62 -8.30 -7.68 22.92
CA ILE A 62 -7.23 -7.02 23.64
C ILE A 62 -7.32 -7.28 25.15
N ASP A 63 -6.16 -7.44 25.79
CA ASP A 63 -6.09 -7.46 27.25
C ASP A 63 -5.94 -6.02 27.78
N ILE A 64 -7.07 -5.40 28.11
CA ILE A 64 -7.16 -4.02 28.62
C ILE A 64 -6.28 -3.79 29.87
N SER A 65 -5.94 -4.85 30.61
CA SER A 65 -5.08 -4.73 31.79
C SER A 65 -3.60 -4.50 31.47
N ILE A 66 -3.16 -4.84 30.25
CA ILE A 66 -1.75 -4.82 29.83
C ILE A 66 -1.44 -3.66 28.87
N ILE A 67 -2.44 -3.14 28.15
CA ILE A 67 -2.23 -2.04 27.19
C ILE A 67 -1.81 -0.73 27.87
N SER A 68 -1.26 0.21 27.10
CA SER A 68 -0.83 1.53 27.55
C SER A 68 -2.00 2.41 28.00
N GLU A 69 -1.68 3.48 28.73
CA GLU A 69 -2.68 4.50 29.08
C GLU A 69 -3.29 5.17 27.84
N ASN A 70 -2.49 5.36 26.78
CA ASN A 70 -2.96 5.92 25.52
C ASN A 70 -3.98 5.00 24.86
N SER A 71 -3.66 3.71 24.71
CA SER A 71 -4.59 2.73 24.12
C SER A 71 -5.85 2.54 24.95
N ARG A 72 -5.76 2.55 26.30
CA ARG A 72 -6.95 2.57 27.18
C ARG A 72 -7.84 3.77 26.92
N ARG A 73 -7.25 4.97 26.76
CA ARG A 73 -8.00 6.19 26.47
C ARG A 73 -8.67 6.12 25.11
N ILE A 74 -7.95 5.71 24.06
CA ILE A 74 -8.49 5.58 22.70
C ILE A 74 -9.64 4.56 22.68
N PHE A 75 -9.47 3.41 23.34
CA PHE A 75 -10.52 2.40 23.46
C PHE A 75 -11.76 2.89 24.20
N ALA A 76 -11.59 3.71 25.24
CA ALA A 76 -12.71 4.35 25.94
C ALA A 76 -13.49 5.34 25.05
N LEU A 77 -12.81 5.97 24.08
CA LEU A 77 -13.36 6.92 23.12
C LEU A 77 -13.84 6.28 21.80
N ARG A 78 -13.76 4.95 21.67
CA ARG A 78 -14.00 4.22 20.41
C ARG A 78 -15.29 4.60 19.68
N GLU A 79 -16.39 4.81 20.40
CA GLU A 79 -17.68 5.15 19.78
C GLU A 79 -17.63 6.53 19.11
N GLU A 80 -16.89 7.48 19.67
CA GLU A 80 -16.70 8.80 19.06
C GLU A 80 -15.76 8.73 17.86
N TYR A 81 -14.70 7.90 17.89
CA TYR A 81 -13.86 7.65 16.71
C TYR A 81 -14.68 7.02 15.57
N ILE A 82 -15.48 5.98 15.86
CA ILE A 82 -16.36 5.30 14.88
C ILE A 82 -17.37 6.29 14.29
N LYS A 83 -17.91 7.20 15.10
CA LYS A 83 -18.90 8.20 14.67
C LYS A 83 -18.32 9.31 13.79
N THR A 84 -17.05 9.67 13.96
CA THR A 84 -16.45 10.85 13.34
C THR A 84 -15.56 10.54 12.14
N ILE A 85 -14.99 9.34 12.05
CA ILE A 85 -13.97 8.97 11.04
C ILE A 85 -14.38 9.27 9.59
N ASP A 86 -15.60 8.92 9.16
CA ASP A 86 -16.04 9.13 7.77
C ASP A 86 -16.05 10.62 7.40
N GLN A 87 -16.47 11.50 8.33
CA GLN A 87 -16.48 12.94 8.09
C GLN A 87 -15.06 13.51 8.02
N VAL A 88 -14.15 13.00 8.86
CA VAL A 88 -12.74 13.39 8.84
C VAL A 88 -12.08 12.99 7.51
N ILE A 89 -12.32 11.77 7.01
CA ILE A 89 -11.80 11.35 5.71
C ILE A 89 -12.38 12.17 4.56
N LEU A 90 -13.70 12.44 4.57
CA LEU A 90 -14.32 13.32 3.56
C LEU A 90 -13.72 14.73 3.60
N PHE A 91 -13.42 15.27 4.79
CA PHE A 91 -12.75 16.56 4.94
C PHE A 91 -11.33 16.53 4.34
N LEU A 92 -10.52 15.51 4.66
CA LEU A 92 -9.16 15.36 4.13
C LEU A 92 -9.13 15.18 2.60
N GLN A 93 -10.18 14.59 2.03
CA GLN A 93 -10.38 14.50 0.58
C GLN A 93 -10.93 15.80 -0.06
N ASN A 94 -11.03 16.89 0.70
CA ASN A 94 -11.66 18.17 0.30
C ASN A 94 -13.13 18.04 -0.14
N ARG A 95 -13.83 16.99 0.28
CA ARG A 95 -15.26 16.77 -0.03
C ARG A 95 -16.21 17.35 1.02
N ASN A 96 -15.70 17.70 2.21
CA ASN A 96 -16.45 18.42 3.24
C ASN A 96 -15.60 19.57 3.85
N PRO A 97 -15.26 20.62 3.09
CA PRO A 97 -14.37 21.68 3.57
C PRO A 97 -14.98 22.51 4.71
N THR A 98 -16.31 22.49 4.89
CA THR A 98 -16.99 23.21 5.98
C THR A 98 -16.74 22.62 7.36
N LEU A 99 -16.32 21.35 7.44
CA LEU A 99 -15.99 20.67 8.70
C LEU A 99 -14.85 21.34 9.47
N ALA A 100 -13.99 22.11 8.80
CA ALA A 100 -12.85 22.80 9.41
C ALA A 100 -13.22 23.63 10.64
N ARG A 101 -14.39 24.29 10.64
CA ARG A 101 -14.86 25.08 11.80
C ARG A 101 -15.18 24.20 13.02
N GLN A 102 -15.78 23.03 12.78
CA GLN A 102 -16.14 22.09 13.85
C GLN A 102 -14.89 21.41 14.42
N ILE A 103 -13.98 20.98 13.55
CA ILE A 103 -12.68 20.43 13.97
C ILE A 103 -11.92 21.44 14.84
N CYS A 104 -11.79 22.69 14.38
CA CYS A 104 -11.06 23.72 15.13
C CYS A 104 -11.77 24.21 16.41
N SER A 105 -13.02 23.81 16.65
CA SER A 105 -13.74 24.13 17.90
C SER A 105 -13.36 23.21 19.06
N MET A 106 -12.50 22.20 18.83
CA MET A 106 -11.98 21.24 19.82
C MET A 106 -13.05 20.43 20.57
N ASN A 107 -14.29 20.40 20.05
CA ASN A 107 -15.41 19.64 20.62
C ASN A 107 -15.94 18.57 19.65
N PHE A 108 -15.28 18.39 18.50
CA PHE A 108 -15.73 17.47 17.44
C PHE A 108 -14.92 16.18 17.41
N LEU A 109 -13.60 16.26 17.51
CA LEU A 109 -12.73 15.08 17.44
C LEU A 109 -12.56 14.49 18.85
N PRO A 110 -12.58 13.15 19.00
CA PRO A 110 -11.95 12.52 20.17
C PRO A 110 -10.44 12.73 20.11
N GLU A 111 -9.82 12.92 21.28
CA GLU A 111 -8.43 13.33 21.40
C GLU A 111 -7.70 12.43 22.41
N ALA A 112 -6.54 11.89 22.06
CA ALA A 112 -5.64 11.16 22.96
C ALA A 112 -4.23 11.76 22.96
N SER A 113 -3.18 10.97 23.19
CA SER A 113 -1.85 11.49 23.49
C SER A 113 -1.23 12.36 22.39
N ARG A 114 -1.65 12.22 21.13
CA ARG A 114 -1.14 13.06 20.02
C ARG A 114 -1.52 14.53 20.17
N PHE A 115 -2.63 14.83 20.84
CA PHE A 115 -3.11 16.19 21.06
C PHE A 115 -2.34 16.93 22.15
N ASN A 116 -1.57 16.24 23.01
CA ASN A 116 -0.70 16.89 24.00
C ASN A 116 0.43 17.72 23.35
N GLN A 117 0.69 17.54 22.05
CA GLN A 117 1.67 18.32 21.29
C GLN A 117 1.17 19.72 20.92
N LEU A 118 -0.12 20.02 21.15
CA LEU A 118 -0.74 21.29 20.77
C LEU A 118 -0.35 22.45 21.69
N ASP A 119 0.02 22.18 22.94
CA ASP A 119 0.39 23.21 23.94
C ASP A 119 1.58 24.08 23.48
N ASP A 120 2.46 23.54 22.63
CA ASP A 120 3.61 24.26 22.06
C ASP A 120 3.29 25.04 20.76
N MET A 121 2.07 24.91 20.21
CA MET A 121 1.75 25.36 18.83
C MET A 121 0.76 26.51 18.72
N ASP A 122 0.21 27.03 19.82
CA ASP A 122 -0.71 28.18 19.80
C ASP A 122 -0.09 29.43 19.13
N PHE A 123 1.23 29.60 19.21
CA PHE A 123 1.95 30.67 18.50
C PHE A 123 2.05 30.44 16.99
N ALA A 124 2.15 29.18 16.53
CA ALA A 124 2.27 28.82 15.11
C ALA A 124 0.94 28.92 14.36
N PHE A 125 -0.18 28.63 15.02
CA PHE A 125 -1.51 28.72 14.43
C PHE A 125 -1.99 30.15 14.16
N GLY A 126 -1.43 31.16 14.84
CA GLY A 126 -1.75 32.57 14.59
C GLY A 126 -1.51 33.02 13.14
N ASN A 127 -0.63 32.32 12.41
CA ASN A 127 -0.35 32.55 10.98
C ASN A 127 -0.99 31.50 10.04
N MET A 128 -1.57 30.41 10.55
CA MET A 128 -2.17 29.35 9.72
C MET A 128 -3.64 29.62 9.43
N GLY A 129 -4.07 29.35 8.20
CA GLY A 129 -5.49 29.39 7.85
C GLY A 129 -6.29 28.31 8.58
N LEU A 130 -7.58 28.55 8.80
CA LEU A 130 -8.50 27.62 9.47
C LEU A 130 -8.47 26.20 8.87
N GLN A 131 -8.32 26.11 7.55
CA GLN A 131 -8.26 24.84 6.82
C GLN A 131 -7.01 24.04 7.19
N ASP A 132 -5.85 24.69 7.25
CA ASP A 132 -4.58 24.01 7.53
C ASP A 132 -4.51 23.59 9.00
N LYS A 133 -5.04 24.41 9.92
CA LYS A 133 -5.24 24.02 11.32
C LYS A 133 -6.12 22.76 11.43
N ALA A 134 -7.25 22.74 10.74
CA ALA A 134 -8.14 21.59 10.77
C ALA A 134 -7.51 20.34 10.15
N LYS A 135 -6.73 20.46 9.07
CA LYS A 135 -5.96 19.35 8.50
C LYS A 135 -4.93 18.80 9.48
N HIS A 136 -4.22 19.67 10.19
CA HIS A 136 -3.27 19.25 11.21
C HIS A 136 -3.95 18.49 12.35
N LEU A 137 -5.06 19.00 12.89
CA LEU A 137 -5.84 18.31 13.93
C LEU A 137 -6.39 16.96 13.44
N ALA A 138 -6.85 16.90 12.19
CA ALA A 138 -7.26 15.64 11.57
C ALA A 138 -6.09 14.65 11.43
N THR A 139 -4.87 15.12 11.17
CA THR A 139 -3.67 14.28 11.18
C THR A 139 -3.41 13.70 12.57
N LEU A 140 -3.43 14.50 13.63
CA LEU A 140 -3.24 14.02 15.01
C LEU A 140 -4.30 12.97 15.39
N TYR A 141 -5.55 13.20 14.99
CA TYR A 141 -6.64 12.24 15.16
C TYR A 141 -6.40 10.90 14.47
N LEU A 142 -5.86 10.91 13.23
CA LEU A 142 -5.50 9.67 12.54
C LEU A 142 -4.25 9.02 13.15
N GLU A 143 -3.32 9.80 13.69
CA GLU A 143 -2.15 9.30 14.42
C GLU A 143 -2.53 8.63 15.76
N ASP A 144 -3.53 9.13 16.48
CA ASP A 144 -4.04 8.44 17.68
C ASP A 144 -4.53 7.04 17.31
N LEU A 145 -5.36 6.92 16.26
CA LEU A 145 -5.82 5.63 15.76
C LEU A 145 -4.66 4.74 15.29
N SER A 146 -3.65 5.33 14.66
CA SER A 146 -2.43 4.62 14.26
C SER A 146 -1.68 4.06 15.46
N ASP A 147 -1.53 4.82 16.54
CA ASP A 147 -0.86 4.34 17.76
C ASP A 147 -1.61 3.13 18.35
N TYR A 148 -2.95 3.19 18.35
CA TYR A 148 -3.78 2.07 18.79
C TYR A 148 -3.60 0.83 17.90
N ILE A 149 -3.61 1.00 16.57
CA ILE A 149 -3.41 -0.10 15.62
C ILE A 149 -2.03 -0.74 15.83
N VAL A 150 -0.98 0.06 15.96
CA VAL A 150 0.39 -0.44 16.16
C VAL A 150 0.53 -1.23 17.47
N GLU A 151 -0.08 -0.76 18.55
CA GLU A 151 0.02 -1.42 19.85
C GLU A 151 -0.81 -2.71 19.93
N ASN A 152 -1.99 -2.74 19.29
CA ASN A 152 -3.00 -3.76 19.58
C ASN A 152 -3.37 -4.66 18.39
N VAL A 153 -3.04 -4.28 17.15
CA VAL A 153 -3.56 -4.95 15.94
C VAL A 153 -2.44 -5.38 14.98
N ASP A 154 -1.57 -4.45 14.59
CA ASP A 154 -0.49 -4.72 13.64
C ASP A 154 0.71 -3.83 13.94
N SER A 155 1.74 -4.41 14.58
CA SER A 155 2.95 -3.71 14.99
C SER A 155 3.78 -3.11 13.85
N ASP A 156 3.56 -3.57 12.63
CA ASP A 156 4.26 -3.06 11.45
C ASP A 156 3.51 -1.90 10.78
N PHE A 157 2.31 -1.56 11.26
CA PHE A 157 1.50 -0.50 10.69
C PHE A 157 2.21 0.86 10.70
N GLY A 158 2.10 1.59 9.58
CA GLY A 158 2.53 2.97 9.49
C GLY A 158 2.11 3.59 8.17
N PHE A 159 1.67 4.86 8.19
CA PHE A 159 1.17 5.58 7.02
C PHE A 159 2.17 5.67 5.84
N SER A 160 3.47 5.59 6.12
CA SER A 160 4.53 5.74 5.11
C SER A 160 5.68 4.74 5.24
N ARG A 161 5.66 3.89 6.28
CA ARG A 161 6.79 3.03 6.65
C ARG A 161 6.31 1.66 7.16
N TYR A 162 5.47 1.00 6.38
CA TYR A 162 5.04 -0.35 6.74
C TYR A 162 6.16 -1.35 6.56
N ALA A 163 6.53 -2.04 7.64
CA ALA A 163 7.59 -3.05 7.64
C ALA A 163 8.90 -2.63 6.90
N GLU A 164 9.23 -1.33 6.90
CA GLU A 164 10.30 -0.74 6.07
C GLU A 164 11.67 -1.39 6.36
N ARG A 165 11.85 -1.89 7.59
CA ARG A 165 13.05 -2.63 8.01
C ARG A 165 13.34 -3.83 7.12
N LEU A 166 12.31 -4.52 6.62
CA LEU A 166 12.45 -5.72 5.79
C LEU A 166 13.09 -5.42 4.43
N GLY A 167 12.77 -4.26 3.84
CA GLY A 167 13.37 -3.85 2.58
C GLY A 167 14.74 -3.16 2.75
N LYS A 168 15.16 -2.84 3.98
CA LYS A 168 16.49 -2.28 4.31
C LYS A 168 17.53 -3.33 4.66
N SER A 169 17.14 -4.59 4.80
CA SER A 169 18.07 -5.71 4.97
C SER A 169 18.79 -5.96 3.64
N ALA A 170 19.84 -5.18 3.40
CA ALA A 170 20.51 -5.04 2.11
C ALA A 170 21.21 -6.30 1.56
N ASN A 171 21.20 -7.43 2.29
CA ASN A 171 22.04 -8.58 1.95
C ASN A 171 21.33 -9.95 1.90
N SER A 172 20.04 -10.05 2.25
CA SER A 172 19.33 -11.33 2.10
C SER A 172 17.82 -11.18 2.05
N PHE A 173 17.20 -12.00 1.18
CA PHE A 173 15.76 -12.18 1.08
C PHE A 173 15.17 -13.00 2.25
N ASP A 174 16.01 -13.53 3.17
CA ASP A 174 15.59 -14.44 4.23
C ASP A 174 14.53 -13.88 5.20
N GLU A 175 14.74 -12.66 5.74
CA GLU A 175 13.80 -12.08 6.73
C GLU A 175 12.43 -11.83 6.08
N LEU A 176 12.42 -11.32 4.85
CA LEU A 176 11.21 -11.12 4.08
C LEU A 176 10.53 -12.46 3.75
N TYR A 177 11.28 -13.45 3.28
CA TYR A 177 10.76 -14.78 2.95
C TYR A 177 10.14 -15.47 4.16
N GLN A 178 10.79 -15.42 5.33
CA GLN A 178 10.23 -15.97 6.57
C GLN A 178 8.92 -15.28 6.93
N LYS A 179 8.87 -13.94 6.85
CA LYS A 179 7.65 -13.20 7.16
C LYS A 179 6.52 -13.50 6.18
N LEU A 180 6.82 -13.64 4.89
CA LEU A 180 5.84 -13.99 3.85
C LEU A 180 5.25 -15.40 4.02
N ASN A 181 5.92 -16.28 4.76
CA ASN A 181 5.43 -17.62 5.09
C ASN A 181 4.70 -17.68 6.45
N GLY A 182 4.69 -16.58 7.20
CA GLY A 182 3.89 -16.46 8.42
C GLY A 182 2.43 -16.11 8.13
N ASP A 183 1.64 -16.07 9.20
CA ASP A 183 0.22 -15.71 9.15
C ASP A 183 0.00 -14.32 8.55
N HIS A 184 -1.20 -14.12 7.98
CA HIS A 184 -1.61 -12.82 7.46
C HIS A 184 -1.87 -11.86 8.61
N THR A 185 -1.36 -10.64 8.49
CA THR A 185 -1.73 -9.55 9.41
C THR A 185 -3.15 -9.06 9.14
N PHE A 186 -3.68 -8.24 10.04
CA PHE A 186 -4.96 -7.57 9.83
C PHE A 186 -4.99 -6.75 8.52
N ILE A 187 -3.89 -6.05 8.21
CA ILE A 187 -3.80 -5.26 6.98
C ILE A 187 -3.62 -6.14 5.74
N ASP A 188 -2.93 -7.29 5.85
CA ASP A 188 -2.87 -8.26 4.77
C ASP A 188 -4.28 -8.72 4.38
N ASN A 189 -5.14 -9.03 5.36
CA ASN A 189 -6.51 -9.46 5.09
C ASN A 189 -7.33 -8.40 4.34
N ILE A 190 -7.22 -7.12 4.71
CA ILE A 190 -7.87 -6.02 3.98
C ILE A 190 -7.32 -5.92 2.56
N THR A 191 -5.99 -5.93 2.42
CA THR A 191 -5.29 -5.80 1.14
C THR A 191 -5.67 -6.92 0.18
N LEU A 192 -5.63 -8.17 0.63
CA LEU A 192 -5.91 -9.34 -0.19
C LEU A 192 -7.37 -9.42 -0.59
N LYS A 193 -8.29 -9.00 0.29
CA LYS A 193 -9.71 -8.89 -0.05
C LYS A 193 -9.93 -7.90 -1.20
N ILE A 194 -9.36 -6.69 -1.10
CA ILE A 194 -9.49 -5.68 -2.16
C ILE A 194 -8.84 -6.18 -3.45
N LEU A 195 -7.64 -6.77 -3.36
CA LEU A 195 -6.96 -7.34 -4.52
C LEU A 195 -7.82 -8.40 -5.22
N HIS A 196 -8.40 -9.35 -4.46
CA HIS A 196 -9.30 -10.37 -4.98
C HIS A 196 -10.47 -9.77 -5.76
N GLU A 197 -11.15 -8.78 -5.18
CA GLU A 197 -12.26 -8.08 -5.86
C GLU A 197 -11.82 -7.43 -7.18
N LYS A 198 -10.62 -6.82 -7.22
CA LYS A 198 -10.09 -6.22 -8.46
C LYS A 198 -9.69 -7.27 -9.50
N LEU A 199 -9.14 -8.41 -9.09
CA LEU A 199 -8.78 -9.51 -9.98
C LEU A 199 -10.03 -10.12 -10.62
N GLU A 200 -11.09 -10.37 -9.84
CA GLU A 200 -12.38 -10.86 -10.36
C GLU A 200 -13.02 -9.87 -11.34
N LEU A 201 -12.94 -8.57 -11.06
CA LEU A 201 -13.50 -7.54 -11.93
C LEU A 201 -12.73 -7.39 -13.25
N THR A 202 -11.39 -7.45 -13.20
CA THR A 202 -10.55 -7.10 -14.35
C THR A 202 -10.11 -8.31 -15.19
N GLN A 203 -10.01 -9.47 -14.55
CA GLN A 203 -9.53 -10.76 -15.10
C GLN A 203 -8.28 -10.59 -15.97
N PRO A 204 -7.18 -10.04 -15.41
CA PRO A 204 -5.98 -9.73 -16.17
C PRO A 204 -5.19 -11.00 -16.51
N LYS A 205 -4.40 -10.94 -17.59
CA LYS A 205 -3.38 -11.97 -17.89
C LYS A 205 -2.05 -11.66 -17.21
N LEU A 206 -1.78 -10.38 -16.99
CA LEU A 206 -0.56 -9.87 -16.38
C LEU A 206 -0.89 -8.83 -15.30
N VAL A 207 -0.34 -8.99 -14.11
CA VAL A 207 -0.41 -8.02 -13.01
C VAL A 207 0.98 -7.44 -12.79
N CYS A 208 1.13 -6.13 -12.94
CA CYS A 208 2.41 -5.43 -12.77
C CYS A 208 2.38 -4.54 -11.53
N PHE A 209 3.31 -4.77 -10.61
CA PHE A 209 3.50 -3.96 -9.40
C PHE A 209 4.60 -2.93 -9.64
N SER A 210 4.29 -1.66 -9.37
CA SER A 210 5.30 -0.61 -9.28
C SER A 210 5.66 -0.41 -7.81
N VAL A 211 6.83 -0.89 -7.38
CA VAL A 211 7.33 -0.86 -6.00
C VAL A 211 8.37 0.26 -5.87
N PRO A 212 8.00 1.46 -5.39
CA PRO A 212 8.93 2.59 -5.35
C PRO A 212 9.89 2.55 -4.17
N PHE A 213 9.47 2.02 -3.01
CA PHE A 213 10.23 2.11 -1.76
C PHE A 213 10.24 0.78 -0.98
N PRO A 214 11.21 0.58 -0.06
CA PRO A 214 11.28 -0.59 0.82
C PRO A 214 9.98 -0.93 1.56
N GLY A 215 9.24 0.08 2.05
CA GLY A 215 7.98 -0.12 2.79
C GLY A 215 6.83 -0.71 1.95
N ASN A 216 6.96 -0.68 0.62
CA ASN A 216 5.97 -1.27 -0.29
C ASN A 216 6.25 -2.75 -0.60
N LEU A 217 7.49 -3.19 -0.35
CA LEU A 217 8.00 -4.47 -0.81
C LEU A 217 7.18 -5.63 -0.24
N TYR A 218 7.03 -5.67 1.08
CA TYR A 218 6.30 -6.74 1.76
C TYR A 218 4.87 -6.91 1.20
N SER A 219 4.13 -5.80 1.07
CA SER A 219 2.75 -5.86 0.56
C SER A 219 2.69 -6.30 -0.91
N ALA A 220 3.64 -5.88 -1.74
CA ALA A 220 3.74 -6.33 -3.13
C ALA A 220 3.97 -7.85 -3.21
N PHE A 221 4.88 -8.39 -2.39
CA PHE A 221 5.14 -9.82 -2.32
C PHE A 221 3.96 -10.62 -1.75
N ARG A 222 3.25 -10.11 -0.73
CA ARG A 222 2.02 -10.74 -0.22
C ARG A 222 0.94 -10.81 -1.31
N CYS A 223 0.74 -9.73 -2.04
CA CYS A 223 -0.20 -9.71 -3.17
C CYS A 223 0.21 -10.71 -4.26
N ALA A 224 1.49 -10.75 -4.64
CA ALA A 224 2.00 -11.68 -5.64
C ALA A 224 1.86 -13.14 -5.19
N ASN A 225 2.15 -13.46 -3.92
CA ASN A 225 1.95 -14.79 -3.35
C ASN A 225 0.48 -15.24 -3.47
N PHE A 226 -0.45 -14.36 -3.10
CA PHE A 226 -1.88 -14.62 -3.23
C PHE A 226 -2.28 -14.89 -4.69
N ILE A 227 -1.77 -14.10 -5.64
CA ILE A 227 -2.00 -14.33 -7.07
C ILE A 227 -1.46 -15.70 -7.50
N LYS A 228 -0.26 -16.09 -7.07
CA LYS A 228 0.34 -17.39 -7.41
C LYS A 228 -0.48 -18.57 -6.89
N GLN A 229 -1.00 -18.45 -5.68
CA GLN A 229 -1.76 -19.52 -5.02
C GLN A 229 -3.18 -19.67 -5.57
N HIS A 230 -3.85 -18.55 -5.87
CA HIS A 230 -5.27 -18.56 -6.25
C HIS A 230 -5.53 -18.36 -7.75
N TYR A 231 -4.57 -17.78 -8.48
CA TYR A 231 -4.68 -17.43 -9.89
C TYR A 231 -3.40 -17.79 -10.66
N PRO A 232 -2.96 -19.06 -10.68
CA PRO A 232 -1.68 -19.48 -11.24
C PRO A 232 -1.49 -19.16 -12.73
N GLN A 233 -2.59 -18.93 -13.46
CA GLN A 233 -2.59 -18.50 -14.86
C GLN A 233 -2.20 -17.02 -15.05
N ILE A 234 -2.35 -16.19 -14.02
CA ILE A 234 -2.03 -14.77 -14.08
C ILE A 234 -0.53 -14.62 -13.86
N LYS A 235 0.14 -13.99 -14.83
CA LYS A 235 1.56 -13.64 -14.70
C LYS A 235 1.74 -12.38 -13.88
N THR A 236 2.87 -12.30 -13.20
CA THR A 236 3.19 -11.25 -12.24
C THR A 236 4.52 -10.60 -12.61
N ALA A 237 4.54 -9.26 -12.58
CA ALA A 237 5.75 -8.49 -12.82
C ALA A 237 5.97 -7.46 -11.72
N MET A 238 7.22 -7.17 -11.39
CA MET A 238 7.61 -6.11 -10.47
C MET A 238 8.56 -5.12 -11.15
N GLY A 239 8.36 -3.82 -10.92
CA GLY A 239 9.25 -2.75 -11.34
C GLY A 239 9.22 -1.59 -10.35
N GLY A 240 9.81 -0.45 -10.72
CA GLY A 240 9.78 0.77 -9.89
C GLY A 240 11.11 1.09 -9.22
N GLY A 241 11.07 2.08 -8.32
CA GLY A 241 12.26 2.61 -7.64
C GLY A 241 13.08 1.54 -6.90
N PHE A 242 12.43 0.66 -6.14
CA PHE A 242 13.11 -0.36 -5.34
C PHE A 242 13.82 -1.40 -6.22
N PRO A 243 13.19 -2.01 -7.24
CA PRO A 243 13.92 -2.86 -8.18
C PRO A 243 15.10 -2.16 -8.86
N ASN A 244 14.94 -0.88 -9.19
CA ASN A 244 15.95 -0.08 -9.87
C ASN A 244 17.17 0.28 -9.02
N THR A 245 17.06 0.26 -7.69
CA THR A 245 18.18 0.59 -6.80
C THR A 245 18.72 -0.64 -6.07
N GLU A 246 17.83 -1.52 -5.59
CA GLU A 246 18.20 -2.62 -4.70
C GLU A 246 18.30 -3.98 -5.39
N LEU A 247 17.65 -4.18 -6.56
CA LEU A 247 17.58 -5.50 -7.22
C LEU A 247 18.39 -5.60 -8.52
N ARG A 248 19.28 -4.65 -8.80
CA ARG A 248 20.10 -4.64 -10.04
C ARG A 248 21.05 -5.83 -10.17
N GLU A 249 21.43 -6.46 -9.07
CA GLU A 249 22.30 -7.65 -9.04
C GLU A 249 21.58 -8.85 -8.41
N LEU A 250 20.27 -8.97 -8.65
CA LEU A 250 19.46 -10.05 -8.08
C LEU A 250 19.95 -11.43 -8.52
N LYS A 251 20.32 -12.26 -7.55
CA LYS A 251 20.73 -13.67 -7.74
C LYS A 251 19.83 -14.68 -7.02
N ASP A 252 19.02 -14.22 -6.08
CA ASP A 252 18.16 -15.10 -5.29
C ASP A 252 16.94 -15.54 -6.10
N LYS A 253 16.92 -16.81 -6.48
CA LYS A 253 15.84 -17.42 -7.29
C LYS A 253 14.49 -17.41 -6.56
N ARG A 254 14.48 -17.39 -5.22
CA ARG A 254 13.24 -17.43 -4.41
C ARG A 254 12.33 -16.24 -4.68
N VAL A 255 12.87 -15.12 -5.12
CA VAL A 255 12.06 -13.97 -5.54
C VAL A 255 11.10 -14.35 -6.67
N PHE A 256 11.49 -15.27 -7.55
CA PHE A 256 10.69 -15.74 -8.67
C PHE A 256 9.63 -16.79 -8.30
N GLU A 257 9.58 -17.23 -7.04
CA GLU A 257 8.41 -17.94 -6.50
C GLU A 257 7.18 -17.01 -6.46
N PHE A 258 7.41 -15.70 -6.34
CA PHE A 258 6.37 -14.67 -6.22
C PHE A 258 6.13 -13.92 -7.52
N PHE A 259 7.21 -13.50 -8.21
CA PHE A 259 7.12 -12.72 -9.45
C PHE A 259 7.66 -13.50 -10.66
N ASP A 260 6.94 -13.53 -11.77
CA ASP A 260 7.46 -14.12 -13.01
C ASP A 260 8.55 -13.24 -13.66
N PHE A 261 8.42 -11.93 -13.53
CA PHE A 261 9.29 -10.95 -14.18
C PHE A 261 9.68 -9.80 -13.23
N ILE A 262 10.90 -9.30 -13.36
CA ILE A 262 11.32 -8.03 -12.74
C ILE A 262 11.89 -7.13 -13.82
N THR A 263 11.23 -6.00 -14.07
CA THR A 263 11.67 -5.02 -15.07
C THR A 263 12.43 -3.86 -14.42
N LEU A 264 13.52 -3.44 -15.05
CA LEU A 264 14.32 -2.30 -14.62
C LEU A 264 14.15 -1.06 -15.53
N ASP A 265 14.64 0.06 -15.01
CA ASP A 265 14.62 1.41 -15.56
C ASP A 265 13.20 1.97 -15.77
N ASP A 266 12.89 2.44 -16.98
CA ASP A 266 11.66 3.15 -17.34
C ASP A 266 10.39 2.30 -17.31
N GLY A 267 10.53 0.97 -17.41
CA GLY A 267 9.41 0.03 -17.44
C GLY A 267 8.56 0.04 -18.72
N GLU A 268 8.65 1.05 -19.58
CA GLU A 268 7.85 1.17 -20.81
C GLU A 268 8.11 0.02 -21.80
N LEU A 269 9.24 0.07 -22.52
CA LEU A 269 9.63 -0.98 -23.45
C LEU A 269 9.79 -2.35 -22.77
N PRO A 270 10.38 -2.49 -21.57
CA PRO A 270 10.42 -3.76 -20.85
C PRO A 270 9.04 -4.39 -20.66
N LEU A 271 8.03 -3.64 -20.20
CA LEU A 271 6.69 -4.18 -20.00
C LEU A 271 5.95 -4.45 -21.31
N GLU A 272 6.19 -3.67 -22.37
CA GLU A 272 5.66 -3.99 -23.70
C GLU A 272 6.12 -5.38 -24.17
N LEU A 273 7.41 -5.68 -24.02
CA LEU A 273 7.97 -6.97 -24.39
C LEU A 273 7.48 -8.12 -23.49
N VAL A 274 7.40 -7.89 -22.17
CA VAL A 274 6.81 -8.86 -21.24
C VAL A 274 5.36 -9.15 -21.62
N TYR A 275 4.57 -8.12 -21.93
CA TYR A 275 3.20 -8.27 -22.39
C TYR A 275 3.11 -9.10 -23.67
N GLN A 276 3.94 -8.82 -24.68
CA GLN A 276 3.98 -9.60 -25.93
C GLN A 276 4.27 -11.07 -25.65
N ASN A 277 5.27 -11.37 -24.82
CA ASN A 277 5.64 -12.75 -24.48
C ASN A 277 4.56 -13.48 -23.68
N VAL A 278 3.81 -12.78 -22.82
CA VAL A 278 2.75 -13.39 -21.99
C VAL A 278 1.44 -13.53 -22.75
N CYS A 279 1.04 -12.53 -23.52
CA CYS A 279 -0.29 -12.42 -24.12
C CYS A 279 -0.33 -12.76 -25.61
N GLN A 280 0.82 -12.79 -26.30
CA GLN A 280 0.96 -13.00 -27.75
C GLN A 280 2.02 -14.07 -28.09
N ALA A 281 2.26 -15.01 -27.16
CA ALA A 281 3.33 -16.02 -27.22
C ALA A 281 3.39 -16.86 -28.52
N GLU A 282 2.30 -16.90 -29.30
CA GLU A 282 2.21 -17.69 -30.53
C GLU A 282 2.90 -17.02 -31.75
N ALA A 283 3.32 -15.76 -31.64
CA ALA A 283 3.67 -14.95 -32.83
C ALA A 283 5.18 -14.69 -33.07
N LEU A 284 6.06 -14.76 -32.06
CA LEU A 284 7.45 -14.28 -32.16
C LEU A 284 8.40 -15.06 -31.22
N GLU A 285 9.70 -15.08 -31.55
CA GLU A 285 10.73 -15.44 -30.57
C GLU A 285 10.63 -14.51 -29.36
N ALA A 286 10.68 -15.07 -28.15
CA ALA A 286 10.51 -14.29 -26.94
C ALA A 286 11.66 -13.31 -26.76
N THR A 287 11.38 -12.01 -26.86
CA THR A 287 12.36 -10.95 -26.68
C THR A 287 12.15 -10.25 -25.35
N TYR A 288 13.22 -9.99 -24.62
CA TYR A 288 13.18 -9.30 -23.33
C TYR A 288 14.20 -8.16 -23.35
N LYS A 289 13.96 -7.15 -22.52
CA LYS A 289 14.90 -6.04 -22.34
C LYS A 289 14.83 -5.54 -20.91
N ARG A 290 15.99 -5.40 -20.27
CA ARG A 290 16.11 -4.97 -18.87
C ARG A 290 15.16 -5.73 -17.93
N THR A 291 15.02 -7.03 -18.15
CA THR A 291 14.07 -7.89 -17.44
C THR A 291 14.79 -9.09 -16.86
N PHE A 292 14.61 -9.32 -15.56
CA PHE A 292 14.96 -10.58 -14.93
C PHE A 292 13.81 -11.57 -14.97
N PHE A 293 14.13 -12.85 -15.18
CA PHE A 293 13.20 -13.98 -15.13
C PHE A 293 13.98 -15.29 -14.95
N ILE A 294 13.28 -16.41 -14.72
CA ILE A 294 13.90 -17.74 -14.67
C ILE A 294 13.95 -18.34 -16.07
N GLU A 295 15.14 -18.73 -16.50
CA GLU A 295 15.40 -19.50 -17.74
C GLU A 295 16.36 -20.64 -17.40
N ASN A 296 16.02 -21.88 -17.76
CA ASN A 296 16.81 -23.07 -17.42
C ASN A 296 17.15 -23.18 -15.92
N GLU A 297 16.15 -22.92 -15.06
CA GLU A 297 16.29 -22.91 -13.59
C GLU A 297 17.26 -21.85 -13.03
N GLU A 298 17.76 -20.93 -13.85
CA GLU A 298 18.70 -19.87 -13.46
C GLU A 298 18.09 -18.48 -13.59
N VAL A 299 18.52 -17.54 -12.72
CA VAL A 299 18.14 -16.13 -12.87
C VAL A 299 18.85 -15.57 -14.09
N THR A 300 18.06 -15.15 -15.08
CA THR A 300 18.54 -14.60 -16.35
C THR A 300 18.11 -13.16 -16.48
N TYR A 301 19.02 -12.33 -16.98
CA TYR A 301 18.78 -10.92 -17.28
C TYR A 301 18.99 -10.67 -18.78
N LYS A 302 17.98 -10.11 -19.43
CA LYS A 302 18.01 -9.70 -20.85
C LYS A 302 17.44 -8.30 -20.95
#